data_AF-A0A7S3FCP9-F1
#
_entry.id   AF-A0A7S3FCP9-F1
#
_cell.length_a   1.000
_cell.length_b   1.000
_cell.length_c   1.000
_cell.angle_alpha   90.00
_cell.angle_beta   90.00
_cell.angle_gamma   90.00
#
_symmetry.space_group_name_H-M   'P 1'
#
loop_
_entity.id
_entity.type
_entity.pdbx_description
1 polymer ?
#
loop_
_entity_poly.entity_id
_entity_poly.type
_entity_poly.pdbx_seq_one_letter_code
_entity_poly.pdbx_strand_id
1 'polypeptide(L)'
;VPEDEVEGYKWARRAYETFIEQGVNVEANKAMLVKVNAMISLQTGGAGPSGNGDGLEELRRLAEAGDAHASCLLGEALMARGEEAEAVKWVRWAAEEKDDARAMALLGDWYIKGKGVPQDELEALKWTR
;
A
#
# COMPACT_ATOMS: atom_id res chain seq x y z
N VAL A 1 13.50 -9.17 3.37
CA VAL A 1 12.66 -8.71 4.50
C VAL A 1 12.95 -9.65 5.66
N PRO A 2 13.33 -9.17 6.85
CA PRO A 2 13.53 -10.06 7.99
C PRO A 2 12.22 -10.79 8.31
N GLU A 3 12.29 -12.12 8.55
CA GLU A 3 11.11 -12.97 8.83
C GLU A 3 10.21 -12.43 9.95
N ASP A 4 10.79 -11.69 10.89
CA ASP A 4 10.10 -11.08 12.04
C ASP A 4 9.03 -10.06 11.65
N GLU A 5 9.19 -9.35 10.53
CA GLU A 5 8.26 -8.29 10.11
C GLU A 5 6.95 -8.88 9.54
N VAL A 6 7.08 -9.89 8.68
CA VAL A 6 5.94 -10.63 8.12
C VAL A 6 5.17 -11.34 9.24
N GLU A 7 5.89 -11.90 10.22
CA GLU A 7 5.26 -12.56 11.36
C GLU A 7 4.48 -11.56 12.23
N GLY A 8 5.02 -10.35 12.45
CA GLY A 8 4.30 -9.25 13.11
C GLY A 8 2.97 -8.92 12.42
N TYR A 9 2.94 -8.88 11.09
CA TYR A 9 1.70 -8.67 10.34
C TYR A 9 0.71 -9.82 10.47
N LYS A 10 1.17 -11.09 10.55
CA LYS A 10 0.26 -12.22 10.81
C LYS A 10 -0.40 -12.14 12.18
N TRP A 11 0.35 -11.73 13.21
CA TRP A 11 -0.20 -11.47 14.55
C TRP A 11 -1.24 -10.35 14.53
N ALA A 12 -0.92 -9.22 13.88
CA ALA A 12 -1.85 -8.11 13.74
C ALA A 12 -3.14 -8.53 13.00
N ARG A 13 -2.99 -9.28 11.90
CA ARG A 13 -4.11 -9.85 11.15
C ARG A 13 -5.02 -10.68 12.06
N ARG A 14 -4.45 -11.59 12.84
CA ARG A 14 -5.23 -12.45 13.74
C ARG A 14 -5.97 -11.65 14.80
N ALA A 15 -5.33 -10.62 15.35
CA ALA A 15 -5.97 -9.72 16.32
C ALA A 15 -7.17 -8.99 15.70
N TYR A 16 -7.03 -8.43 14.50
CA TYR A 16 -8.13 -7.76 13.80
C TYR A 16 -9.28 -8.71 13.47
N GLU A 17 -8.99 -9.93 13.01
CA GLU A 17 -10.00 -10.98 12.80
C GLU A 17 -10.78 -11.27 14.08
N THR A 18 -10.09 -11.46 15.22
CA THR A 18 -10.74 -11.71 16.51
C THR A 18 -11.60 -10.53 16.97
N PHE A 19 -11.16 -9.28 16.78
CA PHE A 19 -11.98 -8.13 17.15
C PHE A 19 -13.24 -8.01 16.29
N ILE A 20 -13.14 -8.34 14.99
CA ILE A 20 -14.30 -8.39 14.10
C ILE A 20 -15.28 -9.47 14.55
N GLU A 21 -14.79 -10.67 14.88
CA GLU A 21 -15.62 -11.78 15.43
C GLU A 21 -16.34 -11.37 16.72
N GLN A 22 -15.69 -10.57 17.56
CA GLN A 22 -16.26 -10.04 18.81
C GLN A 22 -17.20 -8.83 18.59
N GLY A 23 -17.38 -8.36 17.36
CA GLY A 23 -18.21 -7.18 17.05
C GLY A 23 -17.60 -5.85 17.49
N VAL A 24 -16.31 -5.83 17.83
CA VAL A 24 -15.60 -4.63 18.31
C VAL A 24 -15.11 -3.83 17.11
N ASN A 25 -15.55 -2.57 17.00
CA ASN A 25 -15.10 -1.60 15.98
C ASN A 25 -15.00 -2.23 14.57
N VAL A 26 -16.00 -3.00 14.17
CA VAL A 26 -15.95 -3.91 13.01
C VAL A 26 -15.45 -3.22 11.75
N GLU A 27 -15.97 -2.05 11.42
CA GLU A 27 -15.59 -1.32 10.20
C GLU A 27 -14.14 -0.82 10.24
N ALA A 28 -13.68 -0.30 11.39
CA ALA A 28 -12.29 0.12 11.55
C ALA A 28 -11.33 -1.07 11.48
N ASN A 29 -11.69 -2.19 12.12
CA ASN A 29 -10.87 -3.40 12.12
C ASN A 29 -10.84 -4.07 10.73
N LYS A 30 -11.93 -4.04 9.96
CA LYS A 30 -11.94 -4.48 8.55
C LYS A 30 -10.98 -3.65 7.70
N ALA A 31 -11.00 -2.32 7.84
CA ALA A 31 -10.08 -1.45 7.10
C ALA A 31 -8.61 -1.74 7.45
N MET A 32 -8.29 -1.96 8.74
CA MET A 32 -6.94 -2.34 9.16
C MET A 32 -6.55 -3.73 8.65
N LEU A 33 -7.48 -4.69 8.67
CA LEU A 33 -7.26 -6.04 8.14
C LEU A 33 -6.91 -6.02 6.66
N VAL A 34 -7.57 -5.17 5.85
CA VAL A 34 -7.25 -4.99 4.43
C VAL A 34 -5.82 -4.47 4.24
N LYS A 35 -5.42 -3.43 4.98
CA LYS A 35 -4.05 -2.89 4.92
C LYS A 35 -3.00 -3.94 5.28
N VAL A 36 -3.24 -4.70 6.36
CA VAL A 36 -2.33 -5.78 6.80
C VAL A 36 -2.22 -6.89 5.76
N ASN A 37 -3.34 -7.32 5.17
CA ASN A 37 -3.32 -8.33 4.12
C ASN A 37 -2.56 -7.86 2.87
N ALA A 38 -2.69 -6.58 2.49
CA ALA A 38 -1.91 -5.99 1.40
C ALA A 38 -0.40 -6.02 1.71
N MET A 39 0.00 -5.61 2.92
CA MET A 39 1.41 -5.63 3.34
C MET A 39 2.01 -7.05 3.31
N ILE A 40 1.29 -8.06 3.83
CA ILE A 40 1.73 -9.46 3.78
C ILE A 40 1.89 -9.94 2.33
N SER A 41 0.95 -9.59 1.44
CA SER A 41 0.99 -9.99 0.03
C SER A 41 2.20 -9.39 -0.70
N LEU A 42 2.46 -8.10 -0.49
CA LEU A 42 3.60 -7.39 -1.08
C LEU A 42 4.95 -7.99 -0.62
N GLN A 43 5.07 -8.39 0.64
CA GLN A 43 6.32 -8.91 1.19
C GLN A 43 6.59 -10.39 0.84
N THR A 44 5.54 -11.18 0.62
CA THR A 44 5.68 -12.63 0.38
C THR A 44 5.69 -13.02 -1.11
N GLY A 45 5.53 -12.04 -2.02
CA GLY A 45 5.54 -12.29 -3.47
C GLY A 45 4.40 -13.19 -3.95
N GLY A 46 3.41 -13.43 -3.09
CA GLY A 46 2.32 -14.36 -3.30
C GLY A 46 0.98 -13.67 -3.08
N ALA A 47 -0.03 -14.14 -3.81
CA ALA A 47 -1.43 -13.80 -3.59
C ALA A 47 -1.83 -14.12 -2.14
N GLY A 48 -1.79 -13.11 -1.26
CA GLY A 48 -2.37 -13.19 0.08
C GLY A 48 -3.90 -13.12 0.02
N PRO A 49 -4.59 -13.44 1.13
CA PRO A 49 -5.87 -14.14 1.12
C PRO A 49 -7.03 -13.17 0.94
N SER A 50 -7.23 -12.82 -0.32
CA SER A 50 -8.47 -13.01 -1.04
C SER A 50 -8.09 -12.74 -2.48
N GLY A 51 -8.10 -13.77 -3.32
CA GLY A 51 -8.03 -13.61 -4.79
C GLY A 51 -9.31 -12.98 -5.33
N ASN A 52 -9.84 -11.98 -4.63
CA ASN A 52 -11.10 -11.31 -4.87
C ASN A 52 -10.74 -9.82 -4.91
N GLY A 53 -11.15 -9.11 -5.94
CA GLY A 53 -10.83 -7.69 -6.16
C GLY A 53 -11.16 -6.76 -4.98
N ASP A 54 -11.96 -7.22 -4.02
CA ASP A 54 -12.42 -6.57 -2.80
C ASP A 54 -11.31 -5.82 -2.03
N GLY A 55 -10.11 -6.41 -1.89
CA GLY A 55 -9.01 -5.77 -1.17
C GLY A 55 -8.46 -4.53 -1.89
N LEU A 56 -8.39 -4.58 -3.22
CA LEU A 56 -7.96 -3.44 -4.03
C LEU A 56 -9.04 -2.36 -4.09
N GLU A 57 -10.31 -2.76 -4.21
CA GLU A 57 -11.44 -1.84 -4.19
C GLU A 57 -11.55 -1.09 -2.86
N GLU A 58 -11.33 -1.77 -1.72
CA GLU A 58 -11.32 -1.12 -0.42
C GLU A 58 -10.09 -0.21 -0.24
N LEU A 59 -8.91 -0.61 -0.73
CA LEU A 59 -7.75 0.28 -0.77
C LEU A 59 -8.04 1.53 -1.61
N ARG A 60 -8.71 1.38 -2.75
CA ARG A 60 -9.17 2.51 -3.58
C ARG A 60 -10.14 3.40 -2.81
N ARG A 61 -11.13 2.83 -2.14
CA ARG A 61 -12.09 3.57 -1.33
C ARG A 61 -11.41 4.37 -0.22
N LEU A 62 -10.42 3.79 0.46
CA LEU A 62 -9.65 4.45 1.52
C LEU A 62 -8.73 5.54 0.96
N ALA A 63 -8.07 5.28 -0.18
CA ALA A 63 -7.23 6.24 -0.88
C ALA A 63 -8.06 7.45 -1.35
N GLU A 64 -9.24 7.22 -1.92
CA GLU A 64 -10.21 8.25 -2.31
C GLU A 64 -10.73 9.04 -1.10
N ALA A 65 -10.84 8.42 0.07
CA ALA A 65 -11.15 9.08 1.33
C ALA A 65 -9.96 9.88 1.91
N GLY A 66 -8.81 9.85 1.24
CA GLY A 66 -7.63 10.65 1.56
C GLY A 66 -6.63 9.96 2.50
N ASP A 67 -6.70 8.65 2.66
CA ASP A 67 -5.74 7.87 3.44
C ASP A 67 -4.43 7.67 2.66
N ALA A 68 -3.39 8.42 3.04
CA ALA A 68 -2.09 8.38 2.36
C ALA A 68 -1.45 6.99 2.34
N HIS A 69 -1.63 6.22 3.43
CA HIS A 69 -1.09 4.88 3.53
C HIS A 69 -1.81 3.92 2.58
N ALA A 70 -3.15 4.03 2.48
CA ALA A 70 -3.91 3.28 1.49
C ALA A 70 -3.52 3.65 0.06
N SER A 71 -3.29 4.93 -0.23
CA SER A 71 -2.78 5.39 -1.54
C SER A 71 -1.42 4.76 -1.90
N CYS A 72 -0.51 4.63 -0.93
CA CYS A 72 0.77 3.93 -1.13
C CYS A 72 0.56 2.45 -1.46
N LEU A 73 -0.23 1.75 -0.63
CA LEU A 73 -0.50 0.32 -0.81
C LEU A 73 -1.23 0.03 -2.12
N LEU A 74 -2.19 0.89 -2.49
CA LEU A 74 -2.89 0.85 -3.77
C LEU A 74 -1.91 1.04 -4.92
N GLY A 75 -1.03 2.03 -4.82
CA GLY A 75 0.01 2.28 -5.82
C GLY A 75 0.91 1.08 -6.05
N GLU A 76 1.46 0.49 -4.99
CA GLU A 76 2.31 -0.71 -5.10
C GLU A 76 1.55 -1.91 -5.69
N ALA A 77 0.28 -2.10 -5.30
CA ALA A 77 -0.56 -3.17 -5.83
C ALA A 77 -0.89 -2.99 -7.34
N LEU A 78 -1.20 -1.76 -7.75
CA LEU A 78 -1.42 -1.41 -9.17
C LEU A 78 -0.13 -1.57 -9.98
N MET A 79 1.02 -1.17 -9.43
CA MET A 79 2.33 -1.33 -10.06
C MET A 79 2.63 -2.81 -10.32
N ALA A 80 2.37 -3.70 -9.35
CA ALA A 80 2.53 -5.14 -9.51
C ALA A 80 1.59 -5.76 -10.57
N ARG A 81 0.45 -5.11 -10.84
CA ARG A 81 -0.53 -5.51 -11.87
C ARG A 81 -0.21 -4.94 -13.26
N GLY A 82 0.84 -4.15 -13.40
CA GLY A 82 1.19 -3.46 -14.66
C GLY A 82 0.35 -2.21 -14.92
N GLU A 83 -0.43 -1.73 -13.94
CA GLU A 83 -1.24 -0.52 -14.01
C GLU A 83 -0.41 0.71 -13.57
N GLU A 84 0.79 0.85 -14.15
CA GLU A 84 1.85 1.71 -13.61
C GLU A 84 1.51 3.20 -13.60
N ALA A 85 0.80 3.70 -14.62
CA ALA A 85 0.43 5.11 -14.69
C ALA A 85 -0.55 5.51 -13.58
N GLU A 86 -1.49 4.61 -13.24
CA GLU A 86 -2.42 4.84 -12.14
C GLU A 86 -1.71 4.68 -10.79
N ALA A 87 -0.80 3.71 -10.67
CA ALA A 87 0.04 3.56 -9.49
C ALA A 87 0.79 4.85 -9.13
N VAL A 88 1.48 5.44 -10.11
CA VAL A 88 2.23 6.69 -9.95
C VAL A 88 1.32 7.83 -9.51
N LYS A 89 0.10 7.92 -10.05
CA LYS A 89 -0.85 8.96 -9.68
C LYS A 89 -1.22 8.91 -8.19
N TRP A 90 -1.53 7.72 -7.67
CA TRP A 90 -1.91 7.55 -6.26
C TRP A 90 -0.76 7.85 -5.30
N VAL A 91 0.44 7.37 -5.62
CA VAL A 91 1.61 7.62 -4.77
C VAL A 91 2.05 9.07 -4.85
N ARG A 92 2.02 9.69 -6.04
CA ARG A 92 2.29 11.13 -6.19
C ARG A 92 1.35 11.97 -5.35
N TRP A 93 0.05 11.68 -5.39
CA TRP A 93 -0.93 12.38 -4.56
C TRP A 93 -0.59 12.25 -3.07
N ALA A 94 -0.20 11.06 -2.59
CA ALA A 94 0.18 10.86 -1.19
C ALA A 94 1.46 11.64 -0.81
N ALA A 95 2.44 11.73 -1.72
CA ALA A 95 3.65 12.51 -1.48
C ALA A 95 3.36 14.03 -1.48
N GLU A 96 2.58 14.53 -2.43
CA GLU A 96 2.33 15.97 -2.63
C GLU A 96 1.32 16.53 -1.63
N GLU A 97 0.19 15.84 -1.43
CA GLU A 97 -0.95 16.38 -0.66
C GLU A 97 -0.88 15.99 0.82
N LYS A 98 -0.15 14.93 1.15
CA LYS A 98 -0.07 14.38 2.52
C LYS A 98 1.33 14.35 3.10
N ASP A 99 2.34 14.77 2.33
CA ASP A 99 3.74 14.77 2.76
C ASP A 99 4.18 13.38 3.27
N ASP A 100 3.65 12.32 2.65
CA ASP A 100 3.88 10.95 3.11
C ASP A 100 5.29 10.48 2.72
N ALA A 101 6.13 10.27 3.73
CA ALA A 101 7.53 9.87 3.55
C ALA A 101 7.69 8.52 2.82
N ARG A 102 6.72 7.60 2.96
CA ARG A 102 6.75 6.33 2.23
C ARG A 102 6.42 6.57 0.76
N ALA A 103 5.44 7.42 0.47
CA ALA A 103 5.08 7.79 -0.89
C ALA A 103 6.24 8.47 -1.63
N MET A 104 6.91 9.38 -0.95
CA MET A 104 8.15 10.04 -1.38
C MET A 104 9.25 9.03 -1.73
N ALA A 105 9.53 8.08 -0.83
CA ALA A 105 10.51 7.03 -1.08
C ALA A 105 10.13 6.13 -2.27
N LEU A 106 8.84 5.78 -2.42
CA LEU A 106 8.33 5.00 -3.55
C LEU A 106 8.51 5.74 -4.88
N LEU A 107 8.16 7.03 -4.95
CA LEU A 107 8.37 7.84 -6.15
C LEU A 107 9.85 7.95 -6.49
N GLY A 108 10.72 8.17 -5.51
CA GLY A 108 12.16 8.16 -5.70
C GLY A 108 12.64 6.86 -6.35
N ASP A 109 12.24 5.71 -5.80
CA ASP A 109 12.59 4.39 -6.36
C ASP A 109 12.04 4.19 -7.78
N TRP A 110 10.81 4.64 -8.04
CA TRP A 110 10.16 4.50 -9.34
C TRP A 110 10.79 5.39 -10.40
N TYR A 111 11.23 6.59 -10.06
CA TYR A 111 12.00 7.46 -10.94
C TYR A 111 13.42 6.92 -11.20
N ILE A 112 14.07 6.29 -10.22
CA ILE A 112 15.38 5.64 -10.44
C ILE A 112 15.24 4.45 -11.40
N LYS A 113 14.15 3.70 -11.30
CA LYS A 113 13.92 2.46 -12.08
C LYS A 113 13.14 2.67 -13.37
N GLY A 114 12.56 3.85 -13.59
CA GLY A 114 11.66 4.13 -14.71
C GLY A 114 10.34 3.34 -14.65
N LYS A 115 9.77 3.11 -13.46
CA LYS A 115 8.51 2.35 -13.27
C LYS A 115 7.30 3.28 -13.36
N GLY A 116 6.51 3.19 -14.44
CA GLY A 116 5.37 4.07 -14.69
C GLY A 116 5.72 5.56 -14.92
N VAL A 117 6.99 5.93 -14.81
CA VAL A 117 7.55 7.25 -15.09
C VAL A 117 8.83 7.10 -15.91
N PRO A 118 9.23 8.12 -16.70
CA PRO A 118 10.56 8.15 -17.28
C PRO A 118 11.63 8.09 -16.19
N GLN A 119 12.71 7.36 -16.46
CA GLN A 119 13.85 7.33 -15.55
C GLN A 119 14.47 8.73 -15.41
N ASP A 120 14.53 9.25 -14.19
CA ASP A 120 15.06 10.58 -13.88
C ASP A 120 15.62 10.63 -12.46
N GLU A 121 16.94 10.57 -12.33
CA GLU A 121 17.62 10.59 -11.03
C GLU A 121 17.50 11.95 -10.33
N LEU A 122 17.38 13.05 -11.07
CA LEU A 122 17.22 14.39 -10.47
C LEU A 122 15.83 14.52 -9.86
N GLU A 123 14.81 14.00 -10.54
CA GLU A 123 13.45 13.95 -10.01
C GLU A 123 13.37 13.02 -8.81
N ALA A 124 14.02 11.84 -8.86
CA ALA A 124 14.11 10.95 -7.70
C ALA A 124 14.72 11.62 -6.46
N LEU A 125 15.77 12.43 -6.66
CA LEU A 125 16.38 13.20 -5.58
C LEU A 125 15.46 14.26 -5.00
N LYS A 126 14.49 14.80 -5.76
CA LYS A 126 13.52 15.75 -5.20
C LYS A 126 12.56 15.05 -4.25
N TRP A 127 12.16 13.82 -4.57
CA TRP A 127 11.24 13.04 -3.75
C TRP A 127 11.89 12.40 -2.52
N THR A 128 13.22 12.35 -2.43
CA THR A 128 13.94 11.65 -1.34
C THR A 128 14.67 12.60 -0.38
N ARG A 129 14.43 13.92 -0.49
CA ARG A 129 15.05 14.97 0.32
C ARG A 129 14.12 15.43 1.43
#